data_AF-A0AA36FRF3-F1
#
_entry.id   AF-A0AA36FRF3-F1
#
_cell.length_a   1.000
_cell.length_b   1.000
_cell.length_c   1.000
_cell.angle_alpha   90.00
_cell.angle_beta   90.00
_cell.angle_gamma   90.00
#
_symmetry.space_group_name_H-M   'P 1'
#
loop_
_entity.id
_entity.type
_entity.pdbx_description
1 polymer ?
#
loop_
_entity_poly.entity_id
_entity_poly.type
_entity_poly.pdbx_seq_one_letter_code
_entity_poly.pdbx_strand_id
1 'polypeptide(L)'
;MSKSALDSLTRSLALELIRKGIRVNGIKPGAISSNIMQKQGATDEALQQLEKKMSSSFALIPAGFYGKPEDIAHLTAFLCDREQSRYIIGQSIRVDGGTSLVCPMMLGEEISTVQKLETNQ
;
A
#
# COMPACT_ATOMS: atom_id res chain seq x y z
N MET A 1 6.67 13.79 5.30
CA MET A 1 6.47 14.13 6.74
C MET A 1 5.01 14.02 7.19
N SER A 2 4.02 14.52 6.44
CA SER A 2 2.60 14.48 6.87
C SER A 2 2.06 13.06 7.14
N LYS A 3 2.41 12.08 6.29
CA LYS A 3 1.89 10.71 6.41
C LYS A 3 2.46 9.92 7.59
N SER A 4 3.69 10.22 8.04
CA SER A 4 4.26 9.60 9.26
C SER A 4 3.73 10.23 10.54
N ALA A 5 3.31 11.51 10.51
CA ALA A 5 2.66 12.15 11.64
C ALA A 5 1.32 11.48 11.99
N LEU A 6 0.60 10.99 10.98
CA LEU A 6 -0.65 10.22 11.17
C LEU A 6 -0.43 8.97 12.01
N ASP A 7 0.70 8.28 11.89
CA ASP A 7 0.97 7.10 12.71
C ASP A 7 1.07 7.45 14.19
N SER A 8 1.77 8.54 14.51
CA SER A 8 1.88 9.03 15.87
C SER A 8 0.54 9.47 16.41
N LEU A 9 -0.26 10.14 15.58
CA LEU A 9 -1.62 10.54 15.93
C LEU A 9 -2.52 9.34 16.22
N THR A 10 -2.49 8.31 15.36
CA THR A 10 -3.25 7.06 15.54
C THR A 10 -2.93 6.42 16.89
N ARG A 11 -1.65 6.32 17.26
CA ARG A 11 -1.24 5.74 18.55
C ARG A 11 -1.71 6.59 19.73
N SER A 12 -1.53 7.90 19.68
CA SER A 12 -1.96 8.81 20.76
C SER A 12 -3.47 8.75 20.97
N LEU A 13 -4.26 8.85 19.90
CA LEU A 13 -5.72 8.79 19.97
C LEU A 13 -6.22 7.41 20.41
N ALA A 14 -5.55 6.32 20.01
CA ALA A 14 -5.92 4.99 20.47
C ALA A 14 -5.81 4.86 22.00
N LEU A 15 -4.74 5.39 22.60
CA LEU A 15 -4.57 5.37 24.06
C LEU A 15 -5.56 6.27 24.78
N GLU A 16 -5.84 7.46 24.24
CA GLU A 16 -6.77 8.41 24.85
C GLU A 16 -8.21 7.89 24.83
N LEU A 17 -8.63 7.30 23.71
CA LEU A 17 -10.03 6.97 23.45
C LEU A 17 -10.43 5.55 23.88
N ILE A 18 -9.48 4.66 24.16
CA ILE A 18 -9.82 3.27 24.53
C ILE A 18 -10.61 3.17 25.83
N ARG A 19 -10.39 4.09 26.79
CA ARG A 19 -11.18 4.16 28.03
C ARG A 19 -12.65 4.49 27.78
N LYS A 20 -12.97 5.07 26.61
CA LYS A 20 -14.33 5.34 26.12
C LYS A 20 -14.88 4.20 25.25
N GLY A 21 -14.16 3.08 25.14
CA GLY A 21 -14.54 1.93 24.33
C GLY A 21 -14.31 2.09 22.82
N ILE A 22 -13.67 3.20 22.39
CA ILE A 22 -13.37 3.48 20.99
C ILE A 22 -11.99 2.93 20.63
N ARG A 23 -11.90 2.23 19.50
CA ARG A 23 -10.62 1.76 18.95
C ARG A 23 -10.22 2.63 17.77
N VAL A 24 -8.92 2.93 17.68
CA VAL A 24 -8.34 3.70 16.58
C VAL A 24 -7.26 2.87 15.94
N ASN A 25 -7.32 2.70 14.62
CA ASN A 25 -6.30 2.05 13.80
C ASN A 25 -6.12 2.86 12.51
N GLY A 26 -4.95 2.74 11.90
CA GLY A 26 -4.61 3.32 10.61
C GLY A 26 -4.43 2.26 9.54
N ILE A 27 -4.73 2.62 8.30
CA ILE A 27 -4.45 1.80 7.12
C ILE A 27 -3.46 2.57 6.26
N LYS A 28 -2.46 1.85 5.75
CA LYS A 28 -1.42 2.37 4.87
C LYS A 28 -1.50 1.67 3.52
N PRO A 29 -2.22 2.26 2.55
CA PRO A 29 -2.27 1.75 1.20
C PRO A 29 -0.90 1.86 0.51
N GLY A 30 -0.61 0.89 -0.35
CA GLY A 30 0.41 0.98 -1.37
C GLY A 30 -0.14 1.56 -2.67
N ALA A 31 0.26 0.96 -3.79
CA ALA A 31 -0.20 1.35 -5.11
C ALA A 31 -1.62 0.81 -5.36
N ILE A 32 -2.62 1.69 -5.21
CA ILE A 32 -4.05 1.37 -5.35
C ILE A 32 -4.67 2.18 -6.49
N SER A 33 -5.41 1.52 -7.39
CA SER A 33 -6.12 2.14 -8.51
C SER A 33 -7.18 3.08 -7.95
N SER A 34 -6.90 4.39 -7.99
CA SER A 34 -7.77 5.43 -7.47
C SER A 34 -7.74 6.66 -8.36
N ASN A 35 -8.81 7.45 -8.32
CA ASN A 35 -8.96 8.63 -9.17
C ASN A 35 -8.06 9.80 -8.76
N ILE A 36 -7.10 9.60 -7.84
CA ILE A 36 -6.18 10.67 -7.38
C ILE A 36 -5.34 11.18 -8.55
N MET A 37 -4.79 10.27 -9.35
CA MET A 37 -3.92 10.64 -10.48
C MET A 37 -4.72 11.20 -11.66
N GLN A 38 -5.93 10.69 -11.91
CA GLN A 38 -6.87 11.28 -12.88
C GLN A 38 -7.20 12.74 -12.51
N LYS A 39 -7.48 13.01 -11.22
CA LYS A 39 -7.74 14.37 -10.71
C LYS A 39 -6.52 15.30 -10.82
N GLN A 40 -5.32 14.75 -10.99
CA GLN A 40 -4.08 15.49 -11.20
C GLN A 40 -3.74 15.65 -12.69
N GLY A 41 -4.62 15.22 -13.60
CA GLY A 41 -4.48 15.40 -15.05
C GLY A 41 -3.85 14.23 -15.79
N ALA A 42 -3.67 13.07 -15.16
CA ALA A 42 -3.22 11.87 -15.87
C ALA A 42 -4.32 11.32 -16.78
N THR A 43 -3.94 10.91 -18.01
CA THR A 43 -4.85 10.21 -18.93
C THR A 43 -5.03 8.76 -18.50
N ASP A 44 -6.16 8.16 -18.87
CA ASP A 44 -6.43 6.75 -18.55
C ASP A 44 -5.39 5.80 -19.16
N GLU A 45 -4.89 6.11 -20.35
CA GLU A 45 -3.84 5.35 -21.02
C GLU A 45 -2.52 5.38 -20.22
N ALA A 46 -2.12 6.54 -19.70
CA ALA A 46 -0.92 6.67 -18.88
C ALA A 46 -1.05 5.89 -17.57
N LEU A 47 -2.25 5.87 -16.98
CA LEU A 47 -2.52 5.10 -15.76
C LEU A 47 -2.46 3.60 -16.01
N GLN A 48 -3.08 3.11 -17.08
CA GLN A 48 -2.99 1.69 -17.44
C GLN A 48 -1.55 1.25 -17.72
N GLN A 49 -0.75 2.09 -18.39
CA GLN A 49 0.66 1.80 -18.62
C GLN A 49 1.46 1.76 -17.31
N LEU A 50 1.20 2.71 -16.40
CA LEU A 50 1.83 2.73 -15.08
C LEU A 50 1.48 1.49 -14.26
N GLU A 51 0.19 1.14 -14.19
CA GLU A 51 -0.28 -0.04 -13.48
C GLU A 51 0.38 -1.31 -14.02
N LYS A 52 0.43 -1.47 -15.36
CA LYS A 52 1.08 -2.60 -16.01
C LYS A 52 2.56 -2.67 -15.68
N LYS A 53 3.28 -1.55 -15.78
CA LYS A 53 4.73 -1.47 -15.49
C LYS A 53 5.04 -1.81 -14.04
N MET A 54 4.27 -1.26 -13.11
CA MET A 54 4.44 -1.51 -11.67
C MET A 54 4.13 -2.97 -11.32
N SER A 55 3.08 -3.53 -11.90
CA SER A 55 2.65 -4.91 -11.67
C SER A 55 3.62 -5.94 -12.27
N SER A 56 4.33 -5.60 -13.36
CA SER A 56 5.25 -6.52 -14.02
C SER A 56 6.63 -6.65 -13.35
N SER A 57 6.96 -5.78 -12.39
CA SER A 57 8.26 -5.80 -11.70
C SER A 57 8.08 -6.26 -10.26
N PHE A 58 8.73 -7.37 -9.90
CA PHE A 58 8.75 -7.89 -8.54
C PHE A 58 9.39 -6.87 -7.59
N ALA A 59 10.39 -6.14 -8.08
CA ALA A 59 11.05 -5.07 -7.34
C ALA A 59 10.16 -3.83 -7.09
N LEU A 60 9.01 -3.70 -7.75
CA LEU A 60 8.05 -2.61 -7.51
C LEU A 60 6.83 -3.10 -6.72
N ILE A 61 6.17 -4.16 -7.18
CA ILE A 61 5.05 -4.78 -6.49
C ILE A 61 5.26 -6.30 -6.46
N PRO A 62 5.79 -6.86 -5.35
CA PRO A 62 6.01 -8.30 -5.22
C PRO A 62 4.77 -9.16 -5.46
N ALA A 63 3.58 -8.64 -5.11
CA ALA A 63 2.31 -9.33 -5.36
C ALA A 63 1.97 -9.48 -6.85
N GLY A 64 2.62 -8.73 -7.75
CA GLY A 64 2.45 -8.85 -9.20
C GLY A 64 1.17 -8.20 -9.76
N PHE A 65 0.43 -7.46 -8.94
CA PHE A 65 -0.77 -6.74 -9.39
C PHE A 65 -0.95 -5.43 -8.62
N TYR A 66 -1.50 -4.44 -9.30
CA TYR A 66 -1.91 -3.17 -8.70
C TYR A 66 -3.15 -3.40 -7.82
N GLY A 67 -3.13 -2.87 -6.60
CA GLY A 67 -4.23 -3.07 -5.67
C GLY A 67 -5.47 -2.27 -6.10
N LYS A 68 -6.64 -2.72 -5.65
CA LYS A 68 -7.93 -2.07 -5.92
C LYS A 68 -8.51 -1.46 -4.65
N PRO A 69 -9.48 -0.53 -4.76
CA PRO A 69 -10.14 0.05 -3.59
C PRO A 69 -10.73 -1.01 -2.64
N GLU A 70 -11.17 -2.15 -3.19
CA GLU A 70 -11.71 -3.27 -2.43
C GLU A 70 -10.69 -3.88 -1.46
N ASP A 71 -9.40 -3.90 -1.81
CA ASP A 71 -8.35 -4.42 -0.94
C ASP A 71 -8.23 -3.60 0.36
N ILE A 72 -8.46 -2.29 0.27
CA ILE A 72 -8.52 -1.39 1.43
C ILE A 72 -9.85 -1.54 2.16
N ALA A 73 -10.95 -1.68 1.42
CA ALA A 73 -12.28 -1.84 1.99
C ALA A 73 -12.40 -3.11 2.84
N HIS A 74 -11.83 -4.24 2.40
CA HIS A 74 -11.85 -5.49 3.16
C HIS A 74 -11.16 -5.35 4.52
N LEU A 75 -9.96 -4.75 4.56
CA LEU A 75 -9.28 -4.51 5.84
C LEU A 75 -10.06 -3.51 6.71
N THR A 76 -10.65 -2.48 6.09
CA THR A 76 -11.49 -1.50 6.81
C THR A 76 -12.67 -2.19 7.48
N ALA A 77 -13.40 -3.03 6.75
CA ALA A 77 -14.52 -3.81 7.27
C ALA A 77 -14.09 -4.72 8.44
N PHE A 78 -12.96 -5.42 8.30
CA PHE A 78 -12.39 -6.24 9.36
C PHE A 78 -12.03 -5.43 10.61
N LEU A 79 -11.42 -4.25 10.46
CA LEU A 79 -11.08 -3.38 11.59
C LEU A 79 -12.31 -2.78 12.27
N CYS A 80 -13.41 -2.59 11.53
CA CYS A 80 -14.68 -2.15 12.07
C CYS A 80 -15.41 -3.28 12.82
N ASP A 81 -15.25 -4.54 12.38
CA ASP A 81 -15.76 -5.71 13.08
C ASP A 81 -15.09 -5.85 14.45
N ARG A 82 -15.88 -5.66 15.51
CA ARG A 82 -15.37 -5.65 16.87
C ARG A 82 -15.00 -7.05 17.35
N GLU A 83 -15.70 -8.09 16.94
CA GLU A 83 -15.38 -9.44 17.40
C GLU A 83 -14.09 -9.95 16.77
N GLN A 84 -13.94 -9.73 15.47
CA GLN A 84 -12.79 -10.19 14.69
C GLN A 84 -11.50 -9.41 15.00
N SER A 85 -11.61 -8.12 15.35
CA SER A 85 -10.45 -7.24 15.56
C SER A 85 -10.34 -6.64 16.96
N ARG A 86 -11.04 -7.18 17.98
CA ARG A 86 -11.13 -6.57 19.33
C ARG A 86 -9.81 -6.21 19.98
N TYR A 87 -8.73 -6.93 19.64
CA TYR A 87 -7.42 -6.77 20.25
C TYR A 87 -6.41 -6.01 19.36
N ILE A 88 -6.85 -5.53 18.20
CA ILE A 88 -6.03 -4.71 17.30
C ILE A 88 -6.36 -3.24 17.58
N ILE A 89 -5.42 -2.55 18.23
CA ILE A 89 -5.56 -1.18 18.71
C ILE A 89 -4.28 -0.41 18.41
N GLY A 90 -4.42 0.81 17.89
CA GLY A 90 -3.31 1.74 17.63
C GLY A 90 -2.36 1.28 16.53
N GLN A 91 -2.76 0.30 15.71
CA GLN A 91 -1.91 -0.24 14.65
C GLN A 91 -2.07 0.55 13.36
N SER A 92 -0.97 0.72 12.62
CA SER A 92 -0.98 1.22 11.24
C SER A 92 -0.64 0.06 10.30
N ILE A 93 -1.66 -0.60 9.77
CA ILE A 93 -1.51 -1.82 8.98
C ILE A 93 -1.26 -1.46 7.51
N ARG A 94 -0.23 -2.05 6.90
CA ARG A 94 0.07 -1.87 5.48
C ARG A 94 -0.76 -2.81 4.61
N VAL A 95 -1.26 -2.27 3.50
CA VAL A 95 -1.93 -3.00 2.41
C VAL A 95 -1.32 -2.52 1.11
N ASP A 96 -0.18 -3.10 0.74
CA ASP A 96 0.69 -2.55 -0.29
C ASP A 96 1.31 -3.59 -1.23
N GLY A 97 0.82 -4.83 -1.22
CA GLY A 97 1.35 -5.89 -2.09
C GLY A 97 2.83 -6.22 -1.84
N GLY A 98 3.38 -5.84 -0.69
CA GLY A 98 4.78 -6.08 -0.33
C GLY A 98 5.75 -5.01 -0.80
N THR A 99 5.30 -3.92 -1.43
CA THR A 99 6.18 -2.84 -1.93
C THR A 99 7.09 -2.27 -0.84
N SER A 100 6.61 -2.13 0.40
CA SER A 100 7.44 -1.61 1.51
C SER A 100 8.53 -2.56 1.99
N LEU A 101 8.52 -3.82 1.56
CA LEU A 101 9.53 -4.83 1.92
C LEU A 101 10.69 -4.87 0.93
N VAL A 102 10.54 -4.29 -0.26
CA VAL A 102 11.57 -4.33 -1.28
C VAL A 102 12.72 -3.41 -0.90
N CYS A 103 13.93 -3.96 -0.84
CA CYS A 103 15.15 -3.21 -0.66
C CYS A 103 15.55 -2.55 -2.00
N PRO A 104 15.99 -1.28 -2.02
CA PRO A 104 16.44 -0.61 -3.25
C PRO A 104 17.52 -1.35 -4.02
N MET A 105 18.30 -2.21 -3.37
CA MET A 105 19.31 -3.06 -4.02
C MET A 105 18.70 -4.07 -5.01
N MET A 106 17.47 -4.54 -4.77
CA MET A 106 16.77 -5.49 -5.64
C MET A 106 16.34 -4.88 -6.97
N LEU A 107 16.21 -3.55 -7.05
CA LEU A 107 15.91 -2.84 -8.30
C LEU A 107 17.08 -2.90 -9.29
N GLY A 108 18.33 -3.03 -8.79
CA GLY A 108 19.52 -3.12 -9.64
C GLY A 108 19.70 -4.48 -10.31
N GLU A 109 19.26 -5.56 -9.66
CA GLU A 109 19.41 -6.93 -10.19
C GLU A 109 18.45 -7.21 -11.34
N GLU A 110 17.22 -6.68 -11.31
CA GLU A 110 16.27 -6.77 -12.44
C GLU A 110 16.79 -6.03 -13.68
N ILE A 111 17.39 -4.84 -13.54
CA ILE A 111 17.98 -4.11 -14.67
C ILE A 111 19.12 -4.94 -15.30
N SER A 112 19.96 -5.58 -14.48
CA SER A 112 21.05 -6.43 -14.98
C SER A 112 20.54 -7.70 -15.69
N THR A 113 19.39 -8.23 -15.26
CA THR A 113 18.81 -9.45 -15.81
C THR A 113 18.06 -9.16 -17.11
N VAL A 114 17.35 -8.03 -17.19
CA VAL A 114 16.68 -7.57 -18.41
C VAL A 114 17.70 -7.17 -19.48
N GLN A 115 18.78 -6.47 -19.13
CA GLN A 115 19.86 -6.18 -20.09
C GLN A 115 20.54 -7.44 -20.65
N LYS A 116 20.72 -8.49 -19.83
CA LYS A 116 21.27 -9.78 -20.31
C LYS A 116 20.33 -10.52 -21.26
N LEU A 117 19.02 -10.32 -21.15
CA LEU A 117 18.03 -10.90 -22.04
C LEU A 117 17.95 -10.14 -23.39
N GLU A 118 18.19 -8.82 -23.38
CA GLU A 118 18.20 -8.00 -24.61
C GLU A 118 19.53 -8.06 -25.39
N THR A 119 20.64 -8.45 -24.76
CA THR A 119 21.97 -8.54 -25.42
C THR A 119 22.24 -9.92 -26.05
N ASN A 120 21.29 -10.86 -25.99
CA ASN A 120 21.43 -12.22 -26.51
C ASN A 120 20.51 -12.49 -27.72
N GLN A 121 20.20 -11.44 -28.49
CA GLN A 121 19.67 -11.50 -29.85
C GLN A 121 20.69 -10.95 -30.85
#